data_AF-A0ABD7SFR4-F1
#
_entry.id   AF-A0ABD7SFR4-F1
#
_cell.length_a   1.000
_cell.length_b   1.000
_cell.length_c   1.000
_cell.angle_alpha   90.00
_cell.angle_beta   90.00
_cell.angle_gamma   90.00
#
_symmetry.space_group_name_H-M   'P 1'
#
loop_
_entity.id
_entity.type
_entity.pdbx_description
1 polymer ?
#
loop_
_entity_poly.entity_id
_entity_poly.type
_entity_poly.pdbx_seq_one_letter_code
_entity_poly.pdbx_strand_id
1 'polypeptide(L)'
;MDKENWSVIVANAYDALSPYVIAIIALAYATYRICKHALNNVERDFVRKWSAKLHSGYGNLIFIMASILWASSVSVFGSDIKKQVFDVEVPMSWETLSFFITVYCSVVVGIYHYIGQQRKNREAQSRPPINAVRLAAKDTVELMQVLKTCMLDWQLILNKPTSSVKEQLDNLALLDGSLRSAKRSCLKSLLNVASNWDDRDNDNVTYRANFFNLAPAKSVLEEFEKSNIVGPKPNNGGYSFNINSVINSPFFLFNDNWRSRLEKSDYILVNEQELSVSLPKKAKSKEGLPICMPYSEVDSVLGDEPKQPNLHGAPLARQLKRPVYIPELKSQVKSTIEDLKDSPMHRDYINGKFTQNLYEYYEQDSTKSILSIPIYKYHVGLPFSVKGTIDKPEKDDDIIVCIANIYTDRSHMFNNDDMADSYCEIVKPIMYILSILVSMKVNLIEIQDILSTFGYDKGEPETVEKREAA
;
A
#
# COMPACT_ATOMS: atom_id res chain seq x y z
N MET A 1 48.23 -65.15 -12.14
CA MET A 1 47.09 -64.35 -11.66
C MET A 1 47.22 -64.35 -10.16
N ASP A 2 47.87 -63.30 -9.68
CA ASP A 2 48.86 -63.44 -8.63
C ASP A 2 48.24 -63.21 -7.25
N LYS A 3 48.74 -63.96 -6.26
CA LYS A 3 48.34 -63.83 -4.84
C LYS A 3 48.46 -62.38 -4.35
N GLU A 4 49.36 -61.59 -4.93
CA GLU A 4 49.53 -60.16 -4.68
C GLU A 4 48.29 -59.32 -5.02
N ASN A 5 47.62 -59.60 -6.15
CA ASN A 5 46.39 -58.88 -6.52
C ASN A 5 45.24 -59.22 -5.57
N TRP A 6 45.17 -60.46 -5.09
CA TRP A 6 44.15 -60.88 -4.12
C TRP A 6 44.35 -60.25 -2.74
N SER A 7 45.58 -60.14 -2.25
CA SER A 7 45.86 -59.46 -0.97
C SER A 7 45.55 -57.97 -1.02
N VAL A 8 45.86 -57.30 -2.15
CA VAL A 8 45.55 -55.86 -2.33
C VAL A 8 44.04 -55.64 -2.42
N ILE A 9 43.30 -56.49 -3.15
CA ILE A 9 41.84 -56.39 -3.24
C ILE A 9 41.17 -56.65 -1.88
N VAL A 10 41.66 -57.63 -1.10
CA VAL A 10 41.11 -57.96 0.22
C VAL A 10 41.46 -56.87 1.26
N ALA A 11 42.67 -56.31 1.23
CA ALA A 11 43.06 -55.18 2.08
C ALA A 11 42.20 -53.94 1.77
N ASN A 12 42.04 -53.60 0.48
CA ASN A 12 41.19 -52.48 0.05
C ASN A 12 39.71 -52.69 0.42
N ALA A 13 39.21 -53.93 0.37
CA ALA A 13 37.85 -54.26 0.79
C ALA A 13 37.68 -54.19 2.33
N TYR A 14 38.71 -54.58 3.09
CA TYR A 14 38.71 -54.54 4.55
C TYR A 14 38.80 -53.10 5.08
N ASP A 15 39.63 -52.26 4.47
CA ASP A 15 39.74 -50.84 4.81
C ASP A 15 38.48 -50.05 4.42
N ALA A 16 37.85 -50.40 3.28
CA ALA A 16 36.54 -49.88 2.89
C ALA A 16 35.40 -50.31 3.83
N LEU A 17 35.55 -51.45 4.51
CA LEU A 17 34.62 -51.96 5.53
C LEU A 17 34.99 -51.56 6.95
N SER A 18 36.01 -50.71 7.14
CA SER A 18 36.37 -50.23 8.47
C SER A 18 35.18 -49.49 9.11
N PRO A 19 34.95 -49.66 10.42
CA PRO A 19 33.83 -49.02 11.10
C PRO A 19 33.87 -47.49 10.99
N TYR A 20 35.08 -46.91 10.86
CA TYR A 20 35.30 -45.48 10.66
C TYR A 20 34.80 -45.01 9.29
N VAL A 21 35.10 -45.73 8.20
CA VAL A 21 34.62 -45.38 6.85
C VAL A 21 33.10 -45.48 6.78
N ILE A 22 32.52 -46.56 7.31
CA ILE A 22 31.05 -46.72 7.38
C ILE A 22 30.41 -45.58 8.18
N ALA A 23 30.99 -45.19 9.32
CA ALA A 23 30.52 -44.08 10.12
C ALA A 23 30.59 -42.74 9.37
N ILE A 24 31.68 -42.45 8.67
CA ILE A 24 31.84 -41.22 7.88
C ILE A 24 30.79 -41.16 6.75
N ILE A 25 30.57 -42.26 6.02
CA ILE A 25 29.56 -42.33 4.95
C ILE A 25 28.15 -42.15 5.53
N ALA A 26 27.84 -42.81 6.65
CA ALA A 26 26.56 -42.67 7.33
C ALA A 26 26.33 -41.24 7.81
N LEU A 27 27.35 -40.58 8.38
CA LEU A 27 27.31 -39.18 8.79
C LEU A 27 27.16 -38.23 7.60
N ALA A 28 27.85 -38.49 6.48
CA ALA A 28 27.71 -37.72 5.26
C ALA A 28 26.27 -37.79 4.72
N TYR A 29 25.70 -38.99 4.65
CA TYR A 29 24.33 -39.21 4.22
C TYR A 29 23.32 -38.56 5.16
N ALA A 30 23.49 -38.73 6.48
CA ALA A 30 22.64 -38.09 7.49
C ALA A 30 22.69 -36.55 7.37
N THR A 31 23.89 -35.98 7.24
CA THR A 31 24.12 -34.54 7.04
C THR A 31 23.41 -34.06 5.78
N TYR A 32 23.60 -34.74 4.65
CA TYR A 32 22.93 -34.40 3.40
C TYR A 32 21.40 -34.44 3.55
N ARG A 33 20.85 -35.48 4.19
CA ARG A 33 19.40 -35.61 4.41
C ARG A 33 18.85 -34.50 5.31
N ILE A 34 19.55 -34.16 6.40
CA ILE A 34 19.18 -33.07 7.31
C ILE A 34 19.21 -31.72 6.58
N CYS A 35 20.29 -31.45 5.85
CA CYS A 35 20.48 -30.19 5.11
C CYS A 35 19.43 -30.04 4.00
N LYS A 36 19.21 -31.10 3.22
CA LYS A 36 18.17 -31.13 2.18
C LYS A 36 16.78 -30.97 2.78
N HIS A 37 16.50 -31.61 3.92
CA HIS A 37 15.23 -31.44 4.61
C HIS A 37 15.03 -30.00 5.08
N ALA A 38 16.04 -29.38 5.68
CA ALA A 38 15.99 -28.00 6.17
C ALA A 38 15.77 -26.99 5.02
N LEU A 39 16.50 -27.15 3.91
CA LEU A 39 16.38 -26.27 2.73
C LEU A 39 15.04 -26.44 2.01
N ASN A 40 14.48 -27.65 1.94
CA ASN A 40 13.18 -27.88 1.31
C ASN A 40 11.99 -27.55 2.22
N ASN A 41 12.20 -27.36 3.53
CA ASN A 41 11.14 -27.16 4.52
C ASN A 41 11.41 -25.95 5.42
N VAL A 42 11.89 -24.85 4.83
CA VAL A 42 12.26 -23.60 5.54
C VAL A 42 11.12 -23.07 6.44
N GLU A 43 9.87 -23.30 6.04
CA GLU A 43 8.68 -22.81 6.74
C GLU A 43 8.20 -23.71 7.88
N ARG A 44 8.64 -24.98 7.96
CA ARG A 44 8.20 -25.88 9.03
C ARG A 44 8.65 -25.38 10.41
N ASP A 45 7.78 -25.52 11.39
CA ASP A 45 8.01 -25.06 12.77
C ASP A 45 9.30 -25.59 13.40
N PHE A 46 9.65 -26.84 13.10
CA PHE A 46 10.90 -27.43 13.58
C PHE A 46 12.12 -26.68 13.03
N VAL A 47 12.17 -26.50 11.71
CA VAL A 47 13.28 -25.81 11.04
C VAL A 47 13.37 -24.37 11.50
N ARG A 48 12.21 -23.69 11.61
CA ARG A 48 12.06 -22.34 12.15
C ARG A 48 12.64 -22.19 13.55
N LYS A 49 12.30 -23.09 14.48
CA LYS A 49 12.76 -23.02 15.87
C LYS A 49 14.27 -23.20 15.96
N TRP A 50 14.82 -24.17 15.23
CA TRP A 50 16.26 -24.43 15.24
C TRP A 50 17.07 -23.36 14.53
N SER A 51 16.59 -22.84 13.39
CA SER A 51 17.26 -21.73 12.69
C SER A 51 17.29 -20.47 13.55
N ALA A 52 16.19 -20.16 14.26
CA ALA A 52 16.14 -19.01 15.16
C ALA A 52 17.10 -19.16 16.37
N LYS A 53 17.19 -20.36 16.95
CA LYS A 53 18.13 -20.64 18.04
C LYS A 53 19.58 -20.57 17.58
N LEU A 54 19.90 -21.16 16.42
CA LEU A 54 21.28 -21.18 15.88
C LEU A 54 21.72 -19.82 15.32
N HIS A 55 20.80 -18.95 14.92
CA HIS A 55 21.09 -17.56 14.57
C HIS A 55 21.07 -16.59 15.77
N SER A 56 20.79 -17.08 16.99
CA SER A 56 20.90 -16.27 18.21
C SER A 56 22.37 -16.04 18.59
N GLY A 57 22.64 -15.13 19.54
CA GLY A 57 24.00 -14.89 20.03
C GLY A 57 24.71 -16.17 20.52
N TYR A 58 24.00 -17.06 21.23
CA TYR A 58 24.55 -18.35 21.65
C TYR A 58 24.78 -19.31 20.48
N GLY A 59 23.90 -19.27 19.48
CA GLY A 59 24.04 -20.07 18.27
C GLY A 59 25.27 -19.66 17.44
N ASN A 60 25.53 -18.36 17.33
CA ASN A 60 26.75 -17.84 16.70
C ASN A 60 28.00 -18.29 17.45
N LEU A 61 28.00 -18.29 18.79
CA LEU A 61 29.11 -18.82 19.57
C LEU A 61 29.34 -20.31 19.31
N ILE A 62 28.28 -21.12 19.24
CA ILE A 62 28.39 -22.55 18.91
C ILE A 62 28.98 -22.73 17.51
N PHE A 63 28.54 -21.94 16.52
CA PHE A 63 29.07 -21.98 15.16
C PHE A 63 30.55 -21.60 15.10
N ILE A 64 30.95 -20.56 15.82
CA ILE A 64 32.35 -20.14 15.92
C ILE A 64 33.19 -21.23 16.60
N MET A 65 32.72 -21.81 17.71
CA MET A 65 33.41 -22.89 18.40
C MET A 65 33.58 -24.13 17.52
N ALA A 66 32.53 -24.53 16.80
CA ALA A 66 32.61 -25.65 15.85
C ALA A 66 33.61 -25.36 14.71
N SER A 67 33.64 -24.12 14.21
CA SER A 67 34.59 -23.69 13.18
C SER A 67 36.03 -23.65 13.68
N ILE A 68 36.27 -23.20 14.91
CA ILE A 68 37.58 -23.21 15.56
C ILE A 68 38.05 -24.65 15.79
N LEU A 69 37.16 -25.52 16.28
CA LEU A 69 37.48 -26.95 16.49
C LEU A 69 37.82 -27.64 15.17
N TRP A 70 37.07 -27.34 14.11
CA TRP A 70 37.38 -27.82 12.76
C TRP A 70 38.75 -27.35 12.28
N ALA A 71 39.02 -26.04 12.34
CA ALA A 71 40.32 -25.47 11.95
C ALA A 71 41.49 -26.03 12.78
N SER A 72 41.28 -26.21 14.09
CA SER A 72 42.25 -26.81 15.01
C SER A 72 42.52 -28.28 14.67
N SER A 73 41.48 -29.04 14.30
CA SER A 73 41.61 -30.45 13.90
C SER A 73 42.44 -30.59 12.61
N VAL A 74 42.24 -29.69 11.64
CA VAL A 74 43.07 -29.62 10.42
C VAL A 74 44.52 -29.29 10.75
N SER A 75 44.76 -28.39 11.70
CA SER A 75 46.12 -27.97 12.08
C SER A 75 46.90 -29.07 12.80
N VAL A 76 46.27 -29.74 13.77
CA VAL A 76 46.93 -30.77 14.60
C VAL A 76 47.07 -32.08 13.83
N PHE A 77 46.01 -32.55 13.18
CA PHE A 77 45.99 -33.86 12.53
C PHE A 77 46.20 -33.79 11.01
N GLY A 78 46.49 -32.61 10.45
CA GLY A 78 46.52 -32.41 9.00
C GLY A 78 47.46 -33.35 8.26
N SER A 79 48.63 -33.68 8.83
CA SER A 79 49.57 -34.62 8.23
C SER A 79 49.09 -36.07 8.29
N ASP A 80 48.35 -36.44 9.33
CA ASP A 80 47.83 -37.80 9.52
C ASP A 80 46.56 -38.01 8.70
N ILE A 81 45.65 -37.03 8.70
CA ILE A 81 44.47 -36.98 7.82
C ILE A 81 44.90 -37.05 6.36
N LYS A 82 45.94 -36.30 5.97
CA LYS A 82 46.44 -36.33 4.59
C LYS A 82 46.92 -37.72 4.20
N LYS A 83 47.62 -38.42 5.09
CA LYS A 83 48.04 -39.82 4.84
C LYS A 83 46.83 -40.74 4.80
N GLN A 84 45.94 -40.69 5.77
CA GLN A 84 44.79 -41.60 5.86
C GLN A 84 43.77 -41.41 4.73
N VAL A 85 43.60 -40.19 4.22
CA VAL A 85 42.61 -39.88 3.17
C VAL A 85 43.16 -40.07 1.76
N PHE A 86 44.46 -39.84 1.54
CA PHE A 86 45.05 -39.86 0.20
C PHE A 86 46.05 -41.00 -0.04
N ASP A 87 46.50 -41.69 1.01
CA ASP A 87 47.38 -42.85 0.93
C ASP A 87 46.56 -44.11 1.23
N VAL A 88 46.56 -45.07 0.29
CA VAL A 88 45.73 -46.27 0.36
C VAL A 88 46.27 -47.26 1.40
N GLU A 89 47.54 -47.12 1.79
CA GLU A 89 48.21 -48.05 2.70
C GLU A 89 47.97 -47.75 4.20
N VAL A 90 47.36 -46.60 4.53
CA VAL A 90 47.15 -46.19 5.92
C VAL A 90 45.67 -46.29 6.29
N PRO A 91 45.29 -47.17 7.25
CA PRO A 91 43.89 -47.34 7.62
C PRO A 91 43.33 -46.09 8.31
N MET A 92 42.05 -45.83 8.07
CA MET A 92 41.31 -44.72 8.69
C MET A 92 41.19 -44.92 10.21
N SER A 93 41.50 -43.86 10.97
CA SER A 93 41.44 -43.89 12.44
C SER A 93 40.57 -42.77 13.01
N TRP A 94 40.57 -42.64 14.34
CA TRP A 94 39.74 -41.70 15.07
C TRP A 94 39.98 -40.23 14.67
N GLU A 95 41.20 -39.88 14.30
CA GLU A 95 41.61 -38.54 13.86
C GLU A 95 40.76 -38.08 12.68
N THR A 96 40.67 -38.93 11.63
CA THR A 96 39.86 -38.66 10.44
C THR A 96 38.36 -38.66 10.74
N LEU A 97 37.87 -39.57 11.60
CA LEU A 97 36.47 -39.55 12.03
C LEU A 97 36.12 -38.24 12.79
N SER A 98 36.98 -37.81 13.72
CA SER A 98 36.78 -36.59 14.50
C SER A 98 36.74 -35.35 13.60
N PHE A 99 37.63 -35.31 12.59
CA PHE A 99 37.64 -34.26 11.58
C PHE A 99 36.31 -34.21 10.83
N PHE A 100 35.85 -35.31 10.25
CA PHE A 100 34.58 -35.33 9.51
C PHE A 100 33.37 -35.02 10.39
N ILE A 101 33.33 -35.46 11.65
CA ILE A 101 32.26 -35.08 12.60
C ILE A 101 32.21 -33.56 12.76
N THR A 102 33.35 -32.90 12.99
CA THR A 102 33.39 -31.44 13.16
C THR A 102 32.99 -30.69 11.88
N VAL A 103 33.39 -31.18 10.71
CA VAL A 103 32.99 -30.64 9.39
C VAL A 103 31.47 -30.74 9.23
N TYR A 104 30.91 -31.93 9.41
CA TYR A 104 29.48 -32.18 9.22
C TYR A 104 28.61 -31.39 10.20
N CYS A 105 28.99 -31.32 11.48
CA CYS A 105 28.34 -30.45 12.46
C CYS A 105 28.37 -28.97 12.03
N SER A 106 29.52 -28.49 11.55
CA SER A 106 29.68 -27.10 11.09
C SER A 106 28.80 -26.81 9.86
N VAL A 107 28.70 -27.75 8.92
CA VAL A 107 27.82 -27.63 7.74
C VAL A 107 26.34 -27.56 8.13
N VAL A 108 25.89 -28.44 9.03
CA VAL A 108 24.50 -28.42 9.51
C VAL A 108 24.19 -27.10 10.21
N VAL A 109 25.03 -26.68 11.16
CA VAL A 109 24.86 -25.41 11.88
C VAL A 109 24.89 -24.23 10.91
N GLY A 110 25.82 -24.22 9.95
CA GLY A 110 25.95 -23.19 8.93
C GLY A 110 24.69 -23.03 8.06
N ILE A 111 24.05 -24.14 7.66
CA ILE A 111 22.80 -24.10 6.88
C ILE A 111 21.63 -23.56 7.72
N TYR A 112 21.48 -24.00 8.98
CA TYR A 112 20.44 -23.44 9.85
C TYR A 112 20.68 -21.97 10.17
N HIS A 113 21.94 -21.56 10.34
CA HIS A 113 22.32 -20.17 10.51
C HIS A 113 21.97 -19.34 9.25
N TYR A 114 22.30 -19.85 8.06
CA TYR A 114 21.96 -19.22 6.77
C TYR A 114 20.44 -19.03 6.61
N ILE A 115 19.65 -20.07 6.90
CA ILE A 115 18.19 -19.99 6.89
C ILE A 115 17.71 -18.93 7.89
N GLY A 116 18.26 -18.91 9.11
CA GLY A 116 17.93 -17.90 10.12
C GLY A 116 18.24 -16.48 9.66
N GLN A 117 19.40 -16.27 9.02
CA GLN A 117 19.81 -14.99 8.48
C GLN A 117 18.92 -14.54 7.32
N GLN A 118 18.60 -15.43 6.36
CA GLN A 118 17.67 -15.11 5.28
C GLN A 118 16.30 -14.68 5.82
N ARG A 119 15.79 -15.37 6.82
CA ARG A 119 14.52 -15.03 7.45
C ARG A 119 14.58 -13.68 8.14
N LYS A 120 15.63 -13.42 8.92
CA LYS A 120 15.83 -12.12 9.57
C LYS A 120 15.91 -10.99 8.54
N ASN A 121 16.57 -11.23 7.40
CA ASN A 121 16.64 -10.25 6.31
C ASN A 121 15.27 -10.01 5.67
N ARG A 122 14.49 -11.08 5.41
CA ARG A 122 13.11 -10.95 4.91
C ARG A 122 12.20 -10.23 5.91
N GLU A 123 12.26 -10.60 7.18
CA GLU A 123 11.53 -9.92 8.24
C GLU A 123 11.95 -8.45 8.34
N ALA A 124 13.24 -8.13 8.23
CA ALA A 124 13.72 -6.75 8.20
C ALA A 124 13.25 -5.97 6.96
N GLN A 125 12.95 -6.66 5.85
CA GLN A 125 12.43 -6.05 4.62
C GLN A 125 10.94 -5.74 4.67
N SER A 126 10.19 -6.29 5.63
CA SER A 126 8.76 -6.02 5.80
C SER A 126 8.39 -5.49 7.19
N ARG A 127 9.33 -5.44 8.15
CA ARG A 127 9.00 -5.10 9.53
C ARG A 127 8.75 -3.60 9.66
N PRO A 128 7.57 -3.20 10.15
CA PRO A 128 7.29 -1.79 10.38
C PRO A 128 8.08 -1.24 11.57
N PRO A 129 8.48 0.04 11.52
CA PRO A 129 9.14 0.70 12.65
C PRO A 129 8.24 0.78 13.88
N ILE A 130 8.83 0.59 15.06
CA ILE A 130 8.10 0.58 16.34
C ILE A 130 7.43 1.95 16.59
N ASN A 131 8.10 3.04 16.22
CA ASN A 131 7.58 4.40 16.38
C ASN A 131 6.33 4.63 15.50
N ALA A 132 6.38 4.21 14.23
CA ALA A 132 5.23 4.27 13.33
C ALA A 132 4.03 3.47 13.86
N VAL A 133 4.27 2.25 14.37
CA VAL A 133 3.21 1.41 14.99
C VAL A 133 2.60 2.09 16.21
N ARG A 134 3.43 2.61 17.12
CA ARG A 134 2.97 3.29 18.34
C ARG A 134 2.16 4.54 18.00
N LEU A 135 2.61 5.30 17.02
CA LEU A 135 1.94 6.53 16.58
C LEU A 135 0.61 6.21 15.91
N ALA A 136 0.56 5.22 15.02
CA ALA A 136 -0.68 4.77 14.40
C ALA A 136 -1.70 4.29 15.45
N ALA A 137 -1.27 3.53 16.45
CA ALA A 137 -2.14 3.08 17.54
C ALA A 137 -2.69 4.25 18.36
N LYS A 138 -1.84 5.22 18.72
CA LYS A 138 -2.24 6.43 19.44
C LYS A 138 -3.25 7.25 18.64
N ASP A 139 -2.91 7.57 17.39
CA ASP A 139 -3.75 8.36 16.48
C ASP A 139 -5.08 7.66 16.22
N THR A 140 -5.11 6.33 16.11
CA THR A 140 -6.35 5.56 15.98
C THR A 140 -7.29 5.78 17.16
N VAL A 141 -6.78 5.79 18.40
CA VAL A 141 -7.60 6.01 19.59
C VAL A 141 -8.18 7.43 19.59
N GLU A 142 -7.37 8.44 19.27
CA GLU A 142 -7.81 9.84 19.20
C GLU A 142 -8.85 10.04 18.09
N LEU A 143 -8.60 9.51 16.89
CA LEU A 143 -9.52 9.61 15.76
C LEU A 143 -10.82 8.84 15.97
N MET A 144 -10.80 7.72 16.70
CA MET A 144 -12.01 6.99 17.07
C MET A 144 -12.93 7.84 17.96
N GLN A 145 -12.37 8.64 18.87
CA GLN A 145 -13.14 9.59 19.66
C GLN A 145 -13.76 10.68 18.78
N VAL A 146 -12.99 11.22 17.82
CA VAL A 146 -13.49 12.20 16.85
C VAL A 146 -14.64 11.65 16.02
N LEU A 147 -14.52 10.41 15.53
CA LEU A 147 -15.58 9.72 14.79
C LEU A 147 -16.83 9.55 15.65
N LYS A 148 -16.68 9.11 16.90
CA LYS A 148 -17.80 8.95 17.83
C LYS A 148 -18.55 10.26 18.02
N THR A 149 -17.85 11.39 18.16
CA THR A 149 -18.48 12.71 18.24
C THR A 149 -19.26 13.03 16.97
N CYS A 150 -18.67 12.83 15.78
CA CYS A 150 -19.36 13.06 14.50
C CYS A 150 -20.62 12.18 14.36
N MET A 151 -20.57 10.92 14.80
CA MET A 151 -21.72 10.02 14.77
C MET A 151 -22.83 10.45 15.74
N LEU A 152 -22.48 10.97 16.91
CA LEU A 152 -23.46 11.52 17.86
C LEU A 152 -24.10 12.79 17.30
N ASP A 153 -23.31 13.69 16.72
CA ASP A 153 -23.83 14.91 16.07
C ASP A 153 -24.79 14.56 14.92
N TRP A 154 -24.41 13.58 14.08
CA TRP A 154 -25.26 13.02 13.04
C TRP A 154 -26.59 12.50 13.58
N GLN A 155 -26.54 11.71 14.66
CA GLN A 155 -27.74 11.17 15.29
C GLN A 155 -28.65 12.27 15.85
N LEU A 156 -28.07 13.28 16.51
CA LEU A 156 -28.82 14.41 17.06
C LEU A 156 -29.57 15.16 15.96
N ILE A 157 -28.94 15.33 14.79
CA ILE A 157 -29.58 15.98 13.64
C ILE A 157 -30.74 15.15 13.09
N LEU A 158 -30.57 13.83 12.96
CA LEU A 158 -31.62 12.95 12.44
C LEU A 158 -32.81 12.77 13.40
N ASN A 159 -32.57 12.76 14.70
CA ASN A 159 -33.60 12.48 15.71
C ASN A 159 -34.35 13.72 16.20
N LYS A 160 -33.83 14.92 15.96
CA LYS A 160 -34.45 16.15 16.47
C LYS A 160 -35.49 16.69 15.47
N PRO A 161 -36.80 16.65 15.79
CA PRO A 161 -37.81 17.29 14.96
C PRO A 161 -37.51 18.79 14.93
N THR A 162 -37.22 19.29 13.75
CA THR A 162 -36.73 20.65 13.55
C THR A 162 -37.88 21.51 13.06
N SER A 163 -37.95 22.74 13.59
CA SER A 163 -39.09 23.62 13.38
C SER A 163 -39.14 24.22 11.95
N SER A 164 -37.99 24.27 11.26
CA SER A 164 -37.86 24.78 9.91
C SER A 164 -36.76 24.06 9.11
N VAL A 165 -36.91 24.03 7.78
CA VAL A 165 -35.91 23.49 6.84
C VAL A 165 -34.59 24.27 6.91
N LYS A 166 -34.64 25.57 7.19
CA LYS A 166 -33.45 26.42 7.35
C LYS A 166 -32.61 26.00 8.55
N GLU A 167 -33.24 25.76 9.70
CA GLU A 167 -32.55 25.29 10.91
C GLU A 167 -31.89 23.90 10.67
N GLN A 168 -32.53 23.03 9.88
CA GLN A 168 -31.92 21.75 9.47
C GLN A 168 -30.68 21.96 8.61
N LEU A 169 -30.75 22.83 7.61
CA LEU A 169 -29.62 23.12 6.71
C LEU A 169 -28.43 23.73 7.47
N ASP A 170 -28.68 24.64 8.42
CA ASP A 170 -27.63 25.25 9.25
C ASP A 170 -26.93 24.18 10.13
N ASN A 171 -27.69 23.26 10.73
CA ASN A 171 -27.12 22.16 11.51
C ASN A 171 -26.32 21.17 10.64
N LEU A 172 -26.78 20.88 9.41
CA LEU A 172 -26.03 20.05 8.45
C LEU A 172 -24.74 20.74 8.00
N ALA A 173 -24.73 22.07 7.84
CA ALA A 173 -23.53 22.82 7.50
C ALA A 173 -22.48 22.76 8.63
N LEU A 174 -22.89 22.85 9.89
CA LEU A 174 -22.00 22.67 11.04
C LEU A 174 -21.39 21.26 11.06
N LEU A 175 -22.19 20.23 10.79
CA LEU A 175 -21.72 18.86 10.71
C LEU A 175 -20.73 18.65 9.55
N ASP A 176 -20.97 19.22 8.37
CA ASP A 176 -20.00 19.17 7.26
C ASP A 176 -18.66 19.79 7.67
N GLY A 177 -18.68 20.91 8.41
CA GLY A 177 -17.47 21.50 8.99
C GLY A 177 -16.70 20.55 9.91
N SER A 178 -17.41 19.86 10.81
CA SER A 178 -16.84 18.84 11.70
C SER A 178 -16.27 17.65 10.93
N LEU A 179 -17.00 17.14 9.93
CA LEU A 179 -16.56 16.04 9.07
C LEU A 179 -15.30 16.42 8.27
N ARG A 180 -15.23 17.62 7.69
CA ARG A 180 -14.02 18.11 6.98
C ARG A 180 -12.81 18.17 7.92
N SER A 181 -13.01 18.69 9.14
CA SER A 181 -11.96 18.73 10.16
C SER A 181 -11.47 17.33 10.53
N ALA A 182 -12.39 16.39 10.76
CA ALA A 182 -12.09 15.00 11.08
C ALA A 182 -11.35 14.26 9.94
N LYS A 183 -11.80 14.42 8.69
CA LYS A 183 -11.11 13.88 7.50
C LYS A 183 -9.68 14.41 7.40
N ARG A 184 -9.48 15.72 7.63
CA ARG A 184 -8.15 16.34 7.62
C ARG A 184 -7.26 15.80 8.74
N SER A 185 -7.82 15.53 9.92
CA SER A 185 -7.08 14.87 11.01
C SER A 185 -6.65 13.45 10.65
N CYS A 186 -7.52 12.66 10.00
CA CYS A 186 -7.15 11.34 9.50
C CYS A 186 -5.96 11.41 8.52
N LEU A 187 -6.02 12.31 7.53
CA LEU A 187 -4.90 12.49 6.59
C LEU A 187 -3.61 12.92 7.29
N LYS A 188 -3.68 13.81 8.29
CA LYS A 188 -2.49 14.18 9.08
C LYS A 188 -1.91 12.98 9.82
N SER A 189 -2.75 12.12 10.39
CA SER A 189 -2.30 10.90 11.05
C SER A 189 -1.65 9.93 10.08
N LEU A 190 -2.20 9.76 8.86
CA LEU A 190 -1.53 8.99 7.81
C LEU A 190 -0.12 9.54 7.51
N LEU A 191 0.00 10.86 7.38
CA LEU A 191 1.30 11.51 7.16
C LEU A 191 2.25 11.38 8.34
N ASN A 192 1.76 11.49 9.57
CA ASN A 192 2.56 11.32 10.77
C ASN A 192 3.16 9.91 10.82
N VAL A 193 2.38 8.88 10.51
CA VAL A 193 2.87 7.50 10.44
C VAL A 193 3.89 7.34 9.31
N ALA A 194 3.62 7.92 8.14
CA ALA A 194 4.53 7.84 6.99
C ALA A 194 5.86 8.58 7.23
N SER A 195 5.82 9.75 7.88
CA SER A 195 7.02 10.54 8.18
C SER A 195 7.92 9.88 9.23
N ASN A 196 7.35 9.03 10.09
CA ASN A 196 8.06 8.23 11.08
C ASN A 196 8.37 6.81 10.58
N TRP A 197 8.25 6.57 9.26
CA TRP A 197 8.50 5.25 8.68
C TRP A 197 9.98 4.93 8.47
N ASP A 198 10.82 5.95 8.31
CA ASP A 198 12.26 5.80 8.19
C ASP A 198 12.89 6.54 9.37
N ASP A 199 13.80 5.89 10.12
CA ASP A 199 14.61 6.52 11.19
C ASP A 199 15.66 7.52 10.63
N ARG A 200 15.50 7.96 9.37
CA ARG A 200 16.38 8.92 8.73
C ARG A 200 15.85 10.31 9.06
N ASP A 201 16.39 10.91 10.12
CA ASP A 201 16.19 12.32 10.45
C ASP A 201 16.62 13.19 9.27
N ASN A 202 15.65 13.50 8.40
CA ASN A 202 15.87 14.33 7.23
C ASN A 202 14.83 15.46 7.28
N ASP A 203 15.19 16.52 8.00
CA ASP A 203 14.37 17.72 8.24
C ASP A 203 13.86 18.41 6.96
N ASN A 204 14.40 18.01 5.79
CA ASN A 204 14.07 18.58 4.49
C ASN A 204 13.03 17.80 3.67
N VAL A 205 12.52 16.67 4.17
CA VAL A 205 11.53 15.88 3.42
C VAL A 205 10.12 16.41 3.68
N THR A 206 9.39 16.71 2.60
CA THR A 206 7.99 17.11 2.68
C THR A 206 7.09 15.92 2.37
N TYR A 207 6.26 15.54 3.33
CA TYR A 207 5.15 14.61 3.15
C TYR A 207 3.87 15.38 2.90
N ARG A 208 3.02 14.87 2.01
CA ARG A 208 1.74 15.46 1.64
C ARG A 208 0.69 14.38 1.44
N ALA A 209 -0.55 14.69 1.79
CA ALA A 209 -1.67 13.80 1.51
C ALA A 209 -2.87 14.58 0.99
N ASN A 210 -3.64 13.97 0.10
CA ASN A 210 -4.86 14.52 -0.46
C ASN A 210 -5.90 13.42 -0.78
N PHE A 211 -7.10 13.86 -1.18
CA PHE A 211 -8.17 12.99 -1.63
C PHE A 211 -8.50 13.27 -3.08
N PHE A 212 -8.63 12.21 -3.86
CA PHE A 212 -9.33 12.24 -5.13
C PHE A 212 -10.71 11.64 -4.96
N ASN A 213 -11.73 12.47 -5.07
CA ASN A 213 -13.11 12.01 -5.09
C ASN A 213 -13.49 11.56 -6.50
N LEU A 214 -14.29 10.50 -6.59
CA LEU A 214 -14.73 9.95 -7.87
C LEU A 214 -16.03 10.62 -8.31
N ALA A 215 -16.07 11.15 -9.53
CA ALA A 215 -17.27 11.70 -10.15
C ALA A 215 -17.54 11.02 -11.51
N PRO A 216 -18.74 10.46 -11.75
CA PRO A 216 -19.12 9.90 -13.05
C PRO A 216 -19.01 10.96 -14.14
N ALA A 217 -18.24 10.68 -15.19
CA ALA A 217 -17.97 11.66 -16.23
C ALA A 217 -19.25 12.11 -16.95
N LYS A 218 -20.22 11.19 -17.13
CA LYS A 218 -21.54 11.50 -17.69
C LYS A 218 -22.33 12.51 -16.84
N SER A 219 -22.34 12.33 -15.51
CA SER A 219 -23.04 13.26 -14.60
C SER A 219 -22.39 14.65 -14.62
N VAL A 220 -21.06 14.69 -14.71
CA VAL A 220 -20.29 15.94 -14.82
C VAL A 220 -20.56 16.65 -16.15
N LEU A 221 -20.64 15.89 -17.26
CA LEU A 221 -20.95 16.41 -18.58
C LEU A 221 -22.33 17.09 -18.60
N GLU A 222 -23.37 16.41 -18.11
CA GLU A 222 -24.74 16.94 -18.05
C GLU A 222 -24.86 18.21 -17.20
N GLU A 223 -24.02 18.35 -16.17
CA GLU A 223 -23.96 19.57 -15.35
C GLU A 223 -23.22 20.70 -16.06
N PHE A 224 -22.10 20.40 -16.72
CA PHE A 224 -21.34 21.41 -17.47
C PHE A 224 -22.08 21.98 -18.68
N GLU A 225 -23.00 21.21 -19.26
CA GLU A 225 -23.91 21.72 -20.29
C GLU A 225 -24.93 22.73 -19.74
N LYS A 226 -25.25 22.68 -18.45
CA LYS A 226 -26.20 23.59 -17.78
C LYS A 226 -25.53 24.76 -17.06
N SER A 227 -24.35 24.54 -16.51
CA SER A 227 -23.62 25.46 -15.63
C SER A 227 -22.12 25.22 -15.73
N ASN A 228 -21.29 26.27 -15.68
CA ASN A 228 -19.82 26.10 -15.71
C ASN A 228 -19.22 25.44 -14.45
N ILE A 229 -20.05 25.14 -13.44
CA ILE A 229 -19.66 24.62 -12.14
C ILE A 229 -20.49 23.37 -11.84
N VAL A 230 -19.79 22.31 -11.43
CA VAL A 230 -20.38 21.14 -10.76
C VAL A 230 -20.47 21.45 -9.27
N GLY A 231 -21.67 21.38 -8.74
CA GLY A 231 -21.93 21.59 -7.31
C GLY A 231 -21.62 20.33 -6.49
N PRO A 232 -21.58 20.44 -5.15
CA PRO A 232 -21.49 19.26 -4.29
C PRO A 232 -22.78 18.45 -4.46
N LYS A 233 -22.71 17.35 -5.21
CA LYS A 233 -23.80 16.38 -5.37
C LYS A 233 -23.39 15.00 -4.88
N PRO A 234 -24.35 14.15 -4.48
CA PRO A 234 -24.07 12.79 -4.01
C PRO A 234 -23.27 11.97 -5.01
N ASN A 235 -23.70 12.02 -6.27
CA ASN A 235 -23.10 11.25 -7.35
C ASN A 235 -21.70 11.77 -7.72
N ASN A 236 -21.36 13.00 -7.37
CA ASN A 236 -20.08 13.62 -7.69
C ASN A 236 -19.12 13.66 -6.49
N GLY A 237 -19.30 12.78 -5.48
CA GLY A 237 -18.40 12.71 -4.32
C GLY A 237 -18.44 13.93 -3.39
N GLY A 238 -19.41 14.83 -3.57
CA GLY A 238 -19.71 15.87 -2.59
C GLY A 238 -18.77 17.07 -2.51
N TYR A 239 -18.14 17.43 -3.63
CA TYR A 239 -17.27 18.60 -3.74
C TYR A 239 -17.59 19.36 -5.04
N SER A 240 -17.19 20.63 -5.11
CA SER A 240 -17.39 21.47 -6.28
C SER A 240 -16.11 21.66 -7.08
N PHE A 241 -16.27 21.74 -8.40
CA PHE A 241 -15.20 22.08 -9.33
C PHE A 241 -15.80 22.67 -10.62
N ASN A 242 -14.96 23.26 -11.46
CA ASN A 242 -15.41 23.95 -12.67
C ASN A 242 -14.74 23.37 -13.92
N ILE A 243 -15.23 23.80 -15.09
CA ILE A 243 -14.71 23.38 -16.40
C ILE A 243 -13.19 23.66 -16.51
N ASN A 244 -12.71 24.77 -15.93
CA ASN A 244 -11.29 25.13 -16.00
C ASN A 244 -10.39 24.13 -15.26
N SER A 245 -10.87 23.48 -14.19
CA SER A 245 -10.16 22.38 -13.54
C SER A 245 -9.90 21.22 -14.51
N VAL A 246 -10.90 20.87 -15.32
CA VAL A 246 -10.77 19.80 -16.32
C VAL A 246 -9.84 20.22 -17.45
N ILE A 247 -9.98 21.44 -17.99
CA ILE A 247 -9.16 21.95 -19.10
C ILE A 247 -7.67 22.06 -18.74
N ASN A 248 -7.36 22.55 -17.54
CA ASN A 248 -5.98 22.82 -17.13
C ASN A 248 -5.27 21.59 -16.54
N SER A 249 -5.99 20.48 -16.35
CA SER A 249 -5.37 19.25 -15.88
C SER A 249 -4.57 18.56 -16.99
N PRO A 250 -3.30 18.17 -16.73
CA PRO A 250 -2.38 17.64 -17.76
C PRO A 250 -2.61 16.16 -18.10
N PHE A 251 -3.49 15.47 -17.37
CA PHE A 251 -3.61 14.01 -17.39
C PHE A 251 -4.50 13.44 -18.50
N PHE A 252 -5.14 14.30 -19.30
CA PHE A 252 -6.03 13.87 -20.37
C PHE A 252 -5.27 13.70 -21.68
N LEU A 253 -5.33 12.50 -22.27
CA LEU A 253 -4.79 12.20 -23.60
C LEU A 253 -5.66 12.87 -24.68
N PHE A 254 -6.96 12.56 -24.68
CA PHE A 254 -7.94 13.23 -25.56
C PHE A 254 -8.25 14.61 -24.97
N ASN A 255 -7.59 15.65 -25.49
CA ASN A 255 -7.51 16.95 -24.84
C ASN A 255 -7.95 18.15 -25.70
N ASP A 256 -8.62 17.90 -26.82
CA ASP A 256 -9.09 18.92 -27.78
C ASP A 256 -10.00 19.97 -27.14
N ASN A 257 -10.94 19.53 -26.31
CA ASN A 257 -11.84 20.37 -25.55
C ASN A 257 -12.30 19.66 -24.27
N TRP A 258 -12.98 20.39 -23.37
CA TRP A 258 -13.44 19.83 -22.10
C TRP A 258 -14.48 18.71 -22.29
N ARG A 259 -15.32 18.79 -23.32
CA ARG A 259 -16.35 17.79 -23.62
C ARG A 259 -15.73 16.45 -24.01
N SER A 260 -14.77 16.46 -24.94
CA SER A 260 -14.02 15.27 -25.37
C SER A 260 -13.30 14.58 -24.20
N ARG A 261 -12.74 15.36 -23.26
CA ARG A 261 -12.12 14.82 -22.04
C ARG A 261 -13.10 13.98 -21.22
N LEU A 262 -14.35 14.44 -21.12
CA LEU A 262 -15.42 13.76 -20.37
C LEU A 262 -16.02 12.58 -21.13
N GLU A 263 -16.33 12.75 -22.41
CA GLU A 263 -16.94 11.70 -23.25
C GLU A 263 -16.03 10.47 -23.39
N LYS A 264 -14.72 10.67 -23.32
CA LYS A 264 -13.73 9.58 -23.35
C LYS A 264 -13.38 9.01 -21.97
N SER A 265 -14.03 9.46 -20.89
CA SER A 265 -13.81 8.96 -19.53
C SER A 265 -15.07 8.29 -19.00
N ASP A 266 -14.93 7.28 -18.15
CA ASP A 266 -16.07 6.76 -17.37
C ASP A 266 -16.24 7.57 -16.07
N TYR A 267 -15.12 7.94 -15.45
CA TYR A 267 -15.08 8.75 -14.25
C TYR A 267 -13.95 9.79 -14.32
N ILE A 268 -14.08 10.82 -13.48
CA ILE A 268 -13.02 11.76 -13.18
C ILE A 268 -12.70 11.68 -11.70
N LEU A 269 -11.43 11.51 -11.40
CA LEU A 269 -10.86 11.66 -10.06
C LEU A 269 -10.51 13.14 -9.88
N VAL A 270 -11.10 13.82 -8.90
CA VAL A 270 -10.80 15.24 -8.65
C VAL A 270 -10.29 15.46 -7.24
N ASN A 271 -9.21 16.24 -7.15
CA ASN A 271 -8.55 16.55 -5.89
C ASN A 271 -9.37 17.53 -5.03
N GLU A 272 -9.76 17.11 -3.82
CA GLU A 272 -10.36 17.98 -2.80
C GLU A 272 -9.24 18.80 -2.11
N GLN A 273 -8.79 19.86 -2.78
CA GLN A 273 -7.63 20.66 -2.36
C GLN A 273 -7.74 21.20 -0.92
N GLU A 274 -8.95 21.55 -0.47
CA GLU A 274 -9.20 22.03 0.89
C GLU A 274 -8.78 21.00 1.95
N LEU A 275 -8.83 19.70 1.65
CA LEU A 275 -8.44 18.66 2.60
C LEU A 275 -6.97 18.29 2.52
N SER A 276 -6.22 18.83 1.56
CA SER A 276 -4.81 18.54 1.41
C SER A 276 -4.01 18.98 2.65
N VAL A 277 -3.12 18.10 3.10
CA VAL A 277 -2.28 18.32 4.29
C VAL A 277 -0.80 18.12 3.94
N SER A 278 0.09 18.75 4.70
CA SER A 278 1.54 18.61 4.52
C SER A 278 2.30 18.61 5.85
N LEU A 279 3.41 17.88 5.90
CA LEU A 279 4.38 17.83 7.00
C LEU A 279 5.81 17.98 6.42
N PRO A 280 6.63 18.94 6.88
CA PRO A 280 6.27 20.03 7.79
C PRO A 280 5.22 20.94 7.16
N LYS A 281 4.45 21.65 8.00
CA LYS A 281 3.38 22.53 7.53
C LYS A 281 3.97 23.68 6.71
N LYS A 282 3.89 23.60 5.38
CA LYS A 282 4.29 24.71 4.51
C LYS A 282 3.27 25.86 4.64
N ALA A 283 3.73 27.09 4.44
CA ALA A 283 2.83 28.25 4.32
C ALA A 283 1.77 27.95 3.25
N LYS A 284 0.52 28.37 3.48
CA LYS A 284 -0.66 28.04 2.65
C LYS A 284 -0.25 27.96 1.17
N SER A 285 -0.31 26.76 0.58
CA SER A 285 -0.20 26.62 -0.87
C SER A 285 -1.29 27.49 -1.49
N LYS A 286 -0.94 28.30 -2.50
CA LYS A 286 -1.96 29.06 -3.25
C LYS A 286 -3.08 28.11 -3.65
N GLU A 287 -4.32 28.47 -3.34
CA GLU A 287 -5.50 27.78 -3.85
C GLU A 287 -5.44 27.83 -5.38
N GLY A 288 -5.12 26.69 -5.99
CA GLY A 288 -5.10 26.52 -7.43
C GLY A 288 -6.45 26.02 -7.92
N LEU A 289 -6.53 25.68 -9.20
CA LEU A 289 -7.65 24.88 -9.68
C LEU A 289 -7.45 23.43 -9.22
N PRO A 290 -8.53 22.73 -8.78
CA PRO A 290 -8.48 21.30 -8.53
C PRO A 290 -7.89 20.53 -9.70
N ILE A 291 -7.04 19.55 -9.38
CA ILE A 291 -6.47 18.64 -10.37
C ILE A 291 -7.49 17.53 -10.64
N CYS A 292 -7.68 17.22 -11.92
CA CYS A 292 -8.58 16.18 -12.42
C CYS A 292 -7.77 15.11 -13.17
N MET A 293 -7.96 13.83 -12.83
CA MET A 293 -7.40 12.69 -13.54
C MET A 293 -8.53 11.87 -14.18
N PRO A 294 -8.42 11.48 -15.46
CA PRO A 294 -9.40 10.59 -16.05
C PRO A 294 -9.26 9.17 -15.50
N TYR A 295 -10.38 8.44 -15.51
CA TYR A 295 -10.43 7.01 -15.27
C TYR A 295 -11.41 6.35 -16.24
N SER A 296 -11.01 5.22 -16.78
CA SER A 296 -11.80 4.39 -17.68
C SER A 296 -11.83 2.96 -17.16
N GLU A 297 -13.01 2.33 -17.16
CA GLU A 297 -13.14 0.90 -16.86
C GLU A 297 -12.52 0.09 -18.01
N VAL A 298 -11.91 -1.05 -17.67
CA VAL A 298 -11.07 -1.86 -18.59
C VAL A 298 -11.90 -2.76 -19.51
N ASP A 299 -13.22 -2.66 -19.46
CA ASP A 299 -14.15 -3.56 -20.17
C ASP A 299 -14.24 -3.29 -21.70
N SER A 300 -13.39 -2.42 -22.26
CA SER A 300 -13.41 -2.13 -23.70
C SER A 300 -12.99 -3.34 -24.53
N VAL A 301 -13.88 -3.78 -25.42
CA VAL A 301 -13.61 -4.83 -26.40
C VAL A 301 -12.82 -4.22 -27.57
N LEU A 302 -11.98 -5.01 -28.24
CA LEU A 302 -11.32 -4.60 -29.48
C LEU A 302 -12.36 -4.13 -30.51
N GLY A 303 -12.36 -2.83 -30.84
CA GLY A 303 -13.32 -2.20 -31.74
C GLY A 303 -14.15 -1.07 -31.10
N ASP A 304 -14.16 -0.98 -29.77
CA ASP A 304 -14.73 0.16 -29.06
C ASP A 304 -13.91 1.43 -29.29
N GLU A 305 -14.56 2.59 -29.22
CA GLU A 305 -13.86 3.86 -29.28
C GLU A 305 -12.81 3.95 -28.15
N PRO A 306 -11.59 4.43 -28.44
CA PRO A 306 -10.54 4.48 -27.44
C PRO A 306 -10.92 5.47 -26.34
N LYS A 307 -10.86 5.02 -25.09
CA LYS A 307 -11.10 5.80 -23.87
C LYS A 307 -9.80 6.36 -23.31
N GLN A 308 -9.89 7.28 -22.34
CA GLN A 308 -8.72 7.82 -21.66
C GLN A 308 -7.90 6.69 -21.00
N PRO A 309 -6.56 6.70 -21.12
CA PRO A 309 -5.73 5.71 -20.46
C PRO A 309 -5.70 5.94 -18.94
N ASN A 310 -5.66 4.84 -18.18
CA ASN A 310 -5.46 4.90 -16.74
C ASN A 310 -3.96 5.07 -16.42
N LEU A 311 -3.58 6.27 -15.99
CA LEU A 311 -2.22 6.54 -15.51
C LEU A 311 -1.97 5.87 -14.14
N HIS A 312 -0.70 5.66 -13.79
CA HIS A 312 -0.37 5.12 -12.47
C HIS A 312 -0.81 6.06 -11.33
N GLY A 313 -0.99 5.48 -10.14
CA GLY A 313 -1.39 6.19 -8.94
C GLY A 313 -2.87 5.98 -8.69
N ALA A 314 -3.63 7.06 -8.55
CA ALA A 314 -5.04 6.98 -8.19
C ALA A 314 -5.93 6.23 -9.21
N PRO A 315 -5.80 6.43 -10.55
CA PRO A 315 -6.57 5.66 -11.53
C PRO A 315 -6.26 4.17 -11.45
N LEU A 316 -4.98 3.80 -11.35
CA LEU A 316 -4.57 2.40 -11.24
C LEU A 316 -5.00 1.75 -9.91
N ALA A 317 -4.98 2.49 -8.79
CA ALA A 317 -5.48 2.00 -7.50
C ALA A 317 -6.99 1.71 -7.54
N ARG A 318 -7.76 2.54 -8.26
CA ARG A 318 -9.18 2.29 -8.53
C ARG A 318 -9.38 1.03 -9.37
N GLN A 319 -8.62 0.90 -10.47
CA GLN A 319 -8.68 -0.23 -11.39
C GLN A 319 -8.38 -1.56 -10.69
N LEU A 320 -7.30 -1.60 -9.90
CA LEU A 320 -6.85 -2.83 -9.23
C LEU A 320 -7.59 -3.10 -7.91
N LYS A 321 -8.47 -2.19 -7.47
CA LYS A 321 -9.17 -2.24 -6.17
C LYS A 321 -8.22 -2.51 -4.97
N ARG A 322 -6.97 -2.04 -5.05
CA ARG A 322 -5.94 -2.25 -4.00
C ARG A 322 -4.99 -1.06 -3.90
N PRO A 323 -4.23 -0.93 -2.79
CA PRO A 323 -3.18 0.07 -2.68
C PRO A 323 -2.16 -0.08 -3.82
N VAL A 324 -1.69 1.04 -4.35
CA VAL A 324 -0.65 1.09 -5.39
C VAL A 324 0.45 2.03 -4.94
N TYR A 325 1.65 1.48 -4.78
CA TYR A 325 2.84 2.23 -4.44
C TYR A 325 3.68 2.51 -5.70
N ILE A 326 4.15 3.74 -5.85
CA ILE A 326 5.06 4.16 -6.91
C ILE A 326 6.31 4.75 -6.23
N PRO A 327 7.42 4.00 -6.19
CA PRO A 327 8.65 4.46 -5.54
C PRO A 327 9.39 5.55 -6.32
N GLU A 328 9.28 5.54 -7.65
CA GLU A 328 9.94 6.49 -8.56
C GLU A 328 8.98 7.02 -9.64
N LEU A 329 8.29 8.10 -9.30
CA LEU A 329 7.22 8.66 -10.13
C LEU A 329 7.68 9.06 -11.54
N LYS A 330 8.85 9.72 -11.66
CA LYS A 330 9.37 10.17 -12.95
C LYS A 330 9.73 9.01 -13.88
N SER A 331 10.31 7.94 -13.34
CA SER A 331 10.62 6.73 -14.11
C SER A 331 9.33 6.08 -14.60
N GLN A 332 8.34 5.96 -13.70
CA GLN A 332 7.07 5.34 -14.01
C GLN A 332 6.30 6.11 -15.09
N VAL A 333 6.25 7.44 -15.01
CA VAL A 333 5.58 8.28 -16.03
C VAL A 333 6.22 8.11 -17.42
N LYS A 334 7.55 8.01 -17.49
CA LYS A 334 8.25 7.74 -18.76
C LYS A 334 7.87 6.38 -19.33
N SER A 335 7.89 5.34 -18.48
CA SER A 335 7.47 3.98 -18.87
C SER A 335 6.04 3.98 -19.40
N THR A 336 5.10 4.67 -18.74
CA THR A 336 3.70 4.74 -19.21
C THR A 336 3.58 5.40 -20.57
N ILE A 337 4.33 6.48 -20.82
CA ILE A 337 4.31 7.14 -22.13
C ILE A 337 4.85 6.20 -23.21
N GLU A 338 5.89 5.42 -22.90
CA GLU A 338 6.43 4.40 -23.81
C GLU A 338 5.40 3.29 -24.06
N ASP A 339 4.77 2.76 -23.01
CA ASP A 339 3.72 1.74 -23.12
C ASP A 339 2.52 2.22 -23.96
N LEU A 340 2.13 3.50 -23.81
CA LEU A 340 1.06 4.09 -24.61
C LEU A 340 1.46 4.22 -26.08
N LYS A 341 2.74 4.49 -26.40
CA LYS A 341 3.23 4.56 -27.79
C LYS A 341 3.21 3.20 -28.46
N ASP A 342 3.38 2.13 -27.69
CA ASP A 342 3.31 0.76 -28.19
C ASP A 342 1.86 0.21 -28.19
N SER A 343 0.92 0.89 -27.52
CA SER A 343 -0.48 0.49 -27.43
C SER A 343 -1.23 0.66 -28.76
N PRO A 344 -1.86 -0.42 -29.30
CA PRO A 344 -2.67 -0.34 -30.51
C PRO A 344 -3.86 0.63 -30.41
N MET A 345 -4.37 0.87 -29.19
CA MET A 345 -5.52 1.75 -28.96
C MET A 345 -5.16 3.24 -28.86
N HIS A 346 -3.95 3.56 -28.41
CA HIS A 346 -3.57 4.93 -28.02
C HIS A 346 -2.46 5.54 -28.87
N ARG A 347 -1.65 4.72 -29.56
CA ARG A 347 -0.46 5.18 -30.29
C ARG A 347 -0.74 6.37 -31.21
N ASP A 348 -1.84 6.33 -31.94
CA ASP A 348 -2.17 7.34 -32.96
C ASP A 348 -2.69 8.66 -32.35
N TYR A 349 -2.99 8.67 -31.04
CA TYR A 349 -3.52 9.84 -30.31
C TYR A 349 -2.47 10.54 -29.44
N ILE A 350 -1.30 9.92 -29.23
CA ILE A 350 -0.22 10.55 -28.46
C ILE A 350 0.34 11.72 -29.24
N ASN A 351 0.15 12.91 -28.69
CA ASN A 351 0.67 14.15 -29.25
C ASN A 351 1.72 14.79 -28.32
N GLY A 352 2.58 15.63 -28.91
CA GLY A 352 3.64 16.32 -28.18
C GLY A 352 3.12 17.19 -27.03
N LYS A 353 1.91 17.75 -27.17
CA LYS A 353 1.27 18.58 -26.14
C LYS A 353 0.93 17.78 -24.89
N PHE A 354 0.35 16.58 -25.02
CA PHE A 354 0.05 15.69 -23.89
C PHE A 354 1.33 15.29 -23.17
N THR A 355 2.34 14.82 -23.92
CA THR A 355 3.63 14.42 -23.36
C THR A 355 4.33 15.57 -22.65
N GLN A 356 4.35 16.76 -23.26
CA GLN A 356 4.95 17.96 -22.68
C GLN A 356 4.22 18.39 -21.40
N ASN A 357 2.88 18.50 -21.43
CA ASN A 357 2.09 18.88 -20.26
C ASN A 357 2.32 17.92 -19.08
N LEU A 358 2.41 16.62 -19.35
CA LEU A 358 2.63 15.61 -18.30
C LEU A 358 4.05 15.72 -17.72
N TYR A 359 5.07 15.94 -18.56
CA TYR A 359 6.43 16.16 -18.09
C TYR A 359 6.56 17.47 -17.31
N GLU A 360 6.02 18.58 -17.82
CA GLU A 360 6.04 19.87 -17.14
C GLU A 360 5.39 19.79 -15.76
N TYR A 361 4.25 19.08 -15.64
CA TYR A 361 3.60 18.85 -14.35
C TYR A 361 4.53 18.15 -13.36
N TYR A 362 5.16 17.04 -13.72
CA TYR A 362 6.04 16.28 -12.82
C TYR A 362 7.46 16.85 -12.69
N GLU A 363 7.87 17.78 -13.56
CA GLU A 363 9.09 18.56 -13.40
C GLU A 363 8.91 19.70 -12.40
N GLN A 364 7.75 20.38 -12.44
CA GLN A 364 7.40 21.46 -11.52
C GLN A 364 6.93 20.93 -10.15
N ASP A 365 6.27 19.77 -10.12
CA ASP A 365 5.90 19.12 -8.87
C ASP A 365 7.13 18.49 -8.20
N SER A 366 7.35 18.83 -6.94
CA SER A 366 8.44 18.28 -6.14
C SER A 366 8.27 16.79 -5.85
N THR A 367 7.10 16.22 -6.12
CA THR A 367 6.74 14.83 -5.79
C THR A 367 7.60 13.81 -6.53
N LYS A 368 8.16 12.83 -5.78
CA LYS A 368 9.02 11.77 -6.31
C LYS A 368 8.49 10.36 -6.05
N SER A 369 7.70 10.16 -5.00
CA SER A 369 7.02 8.89 -4.73
C SER A 369 5.61 9.12 -4.19
N ILE A 370 4.73 8.17 -4.45
CA ILE A 370 3.30 8.24 -4.10
C ILE A 370 2.76 6.86 -3.75
N LEU A 371 1.90 6.79 -2.74
CA LEU A 371 1.07 5.66 -2.38
C LEU A 371 -0.40 6.08 -2.53
N SER A 372 -1.15 5.37 -3.36
CA SER A 372 -2.57 5.58 -3.60
C SER A 372 -3.38 4.45 -2.97
N ILE A 373 -4.31 4.78 -2.07
CA ILE A 373 -5.11 3.80 -1.32
C ILE A 373 -6.60 4.02 -1.61
N PRO A 374 -7.33 3.01 -2.11
CA PRO A 374 -8.76 3.13 -2.35
C PRO A 374 -9.57 3.16 -1.04
N ILE A 375 -10.58 4.04 -1.00
CA ILE A 375 -11.53 4.19 0.10
C ILE A 375 -12.90 3.68 -0.36
N TYR A 376 -13.41 2.68 0.35
CA TYR A 376 -14.68 2.03 0.05
C TYR A 376 -15.85 2.74 0.73
N LYS A 377 -17.03 2.68 0.11
CA LYS A 377 -18.27 3.16 0.71
C LYS A 377 -18.63 2.28 1.89
N TYR A 378 -19.09 2.90 2.96
CA TYR A 378 -19.74 2.24 4.07
C TYR A 378 -21.20 2.65 4.13
N HIS A 379 -22.08 1.67 4.26
CA HIS A 379 -23.47 1.90 4.58
C HIS A 379 -23.55 2.23 6.07
N VAL A 380 -23.67 3.53 6.35
CA VAL A 380 -23.89 4.03 7.71
C VAL A 380 -25.39 4.00 7.95
N GLY A 381 -25.87 2.94 8.62
CA GLY A 381 -27.27 2.86 9.06
C GLY A 381 -27.64 4.00 10.01
N LEU A 382 -28.94 4.12 10.34
CA LEU A 382 -29.37 4.98 11.44
C LEU A 382 -28.60 4.56 12.70
N PRO A 383 -27.71 5.38 13.26
CA PRO A 383 -27.06 5.03 14.51
C PRO A 383 -28.16 4.86 15.54
N PHE A 384 -28.32 3.62 16.03
CA PHE A 384 -29.36 3.16 16.97
C PHE A 384 -30.76 3.04 16.34
N SER A 385 -31.07 1.88 15.76
CA SER A 385 -32.47 1.52 15.52
C SER A 385 -33.22 1.43 16.85
N VAL A 386 -34.53 1.69 16.83
CA VAL A 386 -35.44 1.67 17.99
C VAL A 386 -35.39 0.34 18.79
N LYS A 387 -34.72 -0.70 18.26
CA LYS A 387 -34.48 -2.00 18.92
C LYS A 387 -33.15 -2.11 19.69
N GLY A 388 -32.38 -1.02 19.84
CA GLY A 388 -31.17 -1.02 20.67
C GLY A 388 -29.98 -1.77 20.07
N THR A 389 -30.02 -2.13 18.78
CA THR A 389 -28.88 -2.66 18.04
C THR A 389 -28.23 -1.54 17.22
N ILE A 390 -26.93 -1.32 17.44
CA ILE A 390 -26.11 -0.52 16.54
C ILE A 390 -25.98 -1.34 15.26
N ASP A 391 -26.63 -0.93 14.17
CA ASP A 391 -26.29 -1.50 12.87
C ASP A 391 -24.85 -1.08 12.59
N LYS A 392 -23.93 -2.04 12.68
CA LYS A 392 -22.50 -1.81 12.44
C LYS A 392 -22.35 -1.30 11.01
N PRO A 393 -21.50 -0.29 10.76
CA PRO A 393 -21.22 0.15 9.39
C PRO A 393 -20.82 -1.05 8.52
N GLU A 394 -21.56 -1.29 7.45
CA GLU A 394 -21.31 -2.39 6.53
C GLU A 394 -20.53 -1.86 5.33
N LYS A 395 -19.44 -2.55 4.98
CA LYS A 395 -18.58 -2.15 3.87
C LYS A 395 -19.22 -2.60 2.56
N ASP A 396 -19.27 -1.70 1.59
CA ASP A 396 -19.58 -2.02 0.21
C ASP A 396 -18.26 -2.23 -0.55
N ASP A 397 -17.88 -3.48 -0.76
CA ASP A 397 -16.62 -3.86 -1.41
C ASP A 397 -16.58 -3.52 -2.92
N ASP A 398 -17.71 -3.15 -3.52
CA ASP A 398 -17.79 -2.83 -4.94
C ASP A 398 -17.69 -1.34 -5.23
N ILE A 399 -18.02 -0.49 -4.25
CA ILE A 399 -18.07 0.96 -4.43
C ILE A 399 -16.85 1.63 -3.80
N ILE A 400 -15.93 2.11 -4.64
CA ILE A 400 -14.85 3.01 -4.23
C ILE A 400 -15.32 4.46 -4.38
N VAL A 401 -15.34 5.21 -3.28
CA VAL A 401 -15.84 6.59 -3.24
C VAL A 401 -14.73 7.59 -3.52
N CYS A 402 -13.54 7.34 -2.96
CA CYS A 402 -12.39 8.21 -3.16
C CYS A 402 -11.08 7.42 -3.08
N ILE A 403 -9.99 8.04 -3.51
CA ILE A 403 -8.64 7.55 -3.36
C ILE A 403 -7.88 8.51 -2.45
N ALA A 404 -7.29 7.98 -1.38
CA ALA A 404 -6.35 8.73 -0.55
C ALA A 404 -4.94 8.60 -1.14
N ASN A 405 -4.27 9.73 -1.40
CA ASN A 405 -2.88 9.71 -1.81
C ASN A 405 -1.99 10.22 -0.68
N ILE A 406 -0.88 9.53 -0.47
CA ILE A 406 0.23 9.94 0.40
C ILE A 406 1.46 10.03 -0.48
N TYR A 407 2.13 11.16 -0.50
CA TYR A 407 3.23 11.41 -1.41
C TYR A 407 4.29 12.32 -0.80
N THR A 408 5.50 12.25 -1.35
CA THR A 408 6.65 12.98 -0.81
C THR A 408 7.61 13.43 -1.91
N ASP A 409 8.44 14.42 -1.62
CA ASP A 409 9.54 14.91 -2.47
C ASP A 409 10.80 14.02 -2.44
N ARG A 410 10.69 12.86 -1.82
CA ARG A 410 11.70 11.80 -1.75
C ARG A 410 11.29 10.58 -2.59
N SER A 411 12.24 10.00 -3.32
CA SER A 411 12.04 8.69 -3.96
C SER A 411 12.09 7.59 -2.90
N HIS A 412 11.35 6.50 -3.11
CA HIS A 412 11.34 5.35 -2.20
C HIS A 412 10.91 5.69 -0.75
N MET A 413 9.78 6.40 -0.59
CA MET A 413 9.16 6.67 0.74
C MET A 413 9.15 5.47 1.70
N PHE A 414 8.90 4.25 1.21
CA PHE A 414 8.84 3.04 2.03
C PHE A 414 10.00 2.06 1.75
N ASN A 415 11.05 2.48 1.04
CA ASN A 415 12.18 1.64 0.58
C ASN A 415 11.82 0.50 -0.41
N ASN A 416 10.71 -0.21 -0.21
CA ASN A 416 10.24 -1.30 -1.07
C ASN A 416 8.70 -1.47 -0.97
N ASP A 417 8.14 -2.36 -1.79
CA ASP A 417 6.70 -2.65 -1.82
C ASP A 417 6.20 -3.35 -0.54
N ASP A 418 6.96 -4.30 0.02
CA ASP A 418 6.58 -5.04 1.24
C ASP A 418 6.38 -4.10 2.46
N MET A 419 7.19 -3.05 2.55
CA MET A 419 7.07 -1.99 3.56
C MET A 419 5.87 -1.09 3.29
N ALA A 420 5.56 -0.79 2.03
CA ALA A 420 4.37 -0.03 1.67
C ALA A 420 3.09 -0.81 2.03
N ASP A 421 3.08 -2.12 1.81
CA ASP A 421 2.01 -3.01 2.24
C ASP A 421 1.90 -3.07 3.78
N SER A 422 3.03 -3.15 4.46
CA SER A 422 3.08 -3.12 5.93
C SER A 422 2.57 -1.78 6.49
N TYR A 423 2.85 -0.67 5.81
CA TYR A 423 2.28 0.64 6.13
C TYR A 423 0.76 0.60 6.00
N CYS A 424 0.24 0.10 4.88
CA CYS A 424 -1.20 0.00 4.63
C CYS A 424 -1.91 -0.82 5.71
N GLU A 425 -1.34 -1.94 6.15
CA GLU A 425 -1.92 -2.77 7.22
C GLU A 425 -1.93 -2.06 8.58
N ILE A 426 -0.91 -1.26 8.90
CA ILE A 426 -0.86 -0.48 10.14
C ILE A 426 -1.87 0.66 10.15
N VAL A 427 -2.00 1.38 9.02
CA VAL A 427 -2.93 2.51 8.94
C VAL A 427 -4.37 2.10 8.65
N LYS A 428 -4.64 0.80 8.42
CA LYS A 428 -5.97 0.26 8.15
C LYS A 428 -7.07 0.73 9.11
N PRO A 429 -6.85 0.86 10.44
CA PRO A 429 -7.85 1.43 11.34
C PRO A 429 -8.12 2.92 11.08
N ILE A 430 -7.09 3.71 10.77
CA ILE A 430 -7.24 5.13 10.39
C ILE A 430 -8.03 5.23 9.08
N MET A 431 -7.74 4.35 8.12
CA MET A 431 -8.45 4.28 6.84
C MET A 431 -9.91 3.86 6.99
N TYR A 432 -10.20 2.95 7.93
CA TYR A 432 -11.57 2.58 8.28
C TYR A 432 -12.37 3.77 8.83
N ILE A 433 -11.81 4.49 9.80
CA ILE A 433 -12.42 5.70 10.37
C ILE A 433 -12.70 6.71 9.26
N LEU A 434 -11.70 6.96 8.42
CA LEU A 434 -11.79 7.88 7.29
C LEU A 434 -12.88 7.45 6.28
N SER A 435 -13.00 6.16 5.99
CA SER A 435 -14.02 5.62 5.08
C SER A 435 -15.44 5.90 5.60
N ILE A 436 -15.66 5.77 6.91
CA ILE A 436 -16.95 6.12 7.53
C ILE A 436 -17.20 7.63 7.42
N LEU A 437 -16.22 8.47 7.73
CA LEU A 437 -16.37 9.93 7.64
C LEU A 437 -16.67 10.40 6.20
N VAL A 438 -16.03 9.78 5.20
CA VAL A 438 -16.32 10.03 3.79
C VAL A 438 -17.74 9.61 3.46
N SER A 439 -18.17 8.43 3.89
CA SER A 439 -19.52 7.92 3.63
C SER A 439 -20.60 8.77 4.31
N MET A 440 -20.37 9.23 5.54
CA MET A 440 -21.24 10.20 6.22
C MET A 440 -21.37 11.50 5.44
N LYS A 441 -20.27 12.01 4.86
CA LYS A 441 -20.32 13.22 4.03
C LYS A 441 -21.14 13.02 2.75
N VAL A 442 -21.01 11.85 2.10
CA VAL A 442 -21.84 11.52 0.92
C VAL A 442 -23.32 11.53 1.29
N ASN A 443 -23.70 10.84 2.38
CA ASN A 443 -25.08 10.82 2.86
C ASN A 443 -25.59 12.21 3.28
N LEU A 444 -24.74 13.05 3.86
CA LEU A 444 -25.08 14.44 4.22
C LEU A 444 -25.55 15.23 3.00
N ILE A 445 -24.84 15.05 1.90
CA ILE A 445 -25.08 15.79 0.66
C ILE A 445 -26.33 15.25 -0.04
N GLU A 446 -26.63 13.96 0.07
CA GLU A 446 -27.91 13.38 -0.37
C GLU A 446 -29.09 14.05 0.35
N ILE A 447 -28.99 14.21 1.67
CA ILE A 447 -30.04 14.87 2.47
C ILE A 447 -30.16 16.35 2.09
N GLN A 448 -29.04 17.06 1.93
CA GLN A 448 -29.04 18.47 1.54
C GLN A 448 -29.69 18.70 0.16
N ASP A 449 -29.38 17.85 -0.81
CA ASP A 449 -29.94 17.93 -2.17
C ASP A 449 -31.48 17.74 -2.13
N ILE A 450 -31.95 16.73 -1.40
CA ILE A 450 -33.37 16.46 -1.17
C ILE A 450 -34.06 17.67 -0.52
N LEU A 451 -33.50 18.19 0.59
CA LEU A 451 -34.09 19.32 1.31
C LEU A 451 -34.11 20.61 0.49
N SER A 452 -33.08 20.85 -0.32
CA SER A 452 -33.02 22.03 -1.20
C SER A 452 -34.12 22.02 -2.26
N THR A 453 -34.51 20.82 -2.72
CA THR A 453 -35.62 20.64 -3.67
C THR A 453 -36.97 20.97 -3.02
N PHE A 454 -37.18 20.58 -1.76
CA PHE A 454 -38.43 20.90 -1.03
C PHE A 454 -38.52 22.36 -0.55
N GLY A 455 -37.39 23.03 -0.34
CA GLY A 455 -37.34 24.43 0.09
C GLY A 455 -37.80 25.43 -0.97
N TYR A 456 -37.69 25.07 -2.26
CA TYR A 456 -38.07 25.93 -3.38
C TYR A 456 -39.59 25.99 -3.61
N ASP A 457 -40.36 24.98 -3.17
CA ASP A 457 -41.81 24.91 -3.38
C ASP A 457 -42.65 25.70 -2.37
N LYS A 458 -42.03 26.36 -1.37
CA LYS A 458 -42.75 27.11 -0.31
C LYS A 458 -42.48 28.62 -0.29
N GLY A 459 -41.97 29.19 -1.38
CA GLY A 459 -41.45 30.56 -1.39
C GLY A 459 -41.93 31.46 -2.52
N GLU A 460 -43.25 31.60 -2.73
CA GLU A 460 -43.87 32.87 -3.19
C GLU A 460 -45.40 32.81 -3.02
N PRO A 461 -45.99 33.43 -1.99
CA PRO A 461 -47.37 33.91 -2.12
C PRO A 461 -47.31 35.16 -3.00
N GLU A 462 -47.91 35.08 -4.19
CA GLU A 462 -48.24 36.24 -5.01
C GLU A 462 -48.88 37.31 -4.10
N THR A 463 -48.18 38.44 -3.97
CA THR A 463 -48.75 39.63 -3.36
C THR A 463 -49.78 40.21 -4.33
N VAL A 464 -50.98 39.63 -4.31
CA VAL A 464 -52.17 40.29 -4.86
C VAL A 464 -52.59 41.35 -3.85
N GLU A 465 -52.04 42.56 -3.96
CA GLU A 465 -52.70 43.74 -3.42
C GLU A 465 -52.49 44.97 -4.31
N LYS A 466 -53.64 45.53 -4.70
CA LYS A 466 -53.91 46.93 -5.08
C LYS A 466 -53.76 47.33 -6.55
N ARG A 467 -54.83 47.05 -7.31
CA ARG A 467 -55.41 48.03 -8.25
C ARG A 467 -56.93 48.06 -8.13
N GLU A 468 -57.43 48.77 -7.12
CA GLU A 468 -58.72 49.47 -7.19
C GLU A 468 -58.60 50.76 -6.37
N ALA A 469 -58.43 51.89 -7.08
CA ALA A 469 -58.83 53.26 -6.75
C ALA A 469 -58.01 54.27 -7.58
N ALA A 470 -58.42 54.47 -8.84
CA ALA A 470 -58.44 55.75 -9.57
C ALA A 470 -59.07 55.50 -10.95
#